data_AF-A0A7H8PNK6-F1
#
_entry.id   AF-A0A7H8PNK6-F1
#
_cell.length_a   1.000
_cell.length_b   1.000
_cell.length_c   1.000
_cell.angle_alpha   90.00
_cell.angle_beta   90.00
_cell.angle_gamma   90.00
#
_symmetry.space_group_name_H-M   'P 1'
#
loop_
_entity.id
_entity.type
_entity.pdbx_description
1 polymer ?
#
loop_
_entity_poly.entity_id
_entity_poly.type
_entity_poly.pdbx_seq_one_letter_code
_entity_poly.pdbx_strand_id
1 'polypeptide(L)'
;MEIPDEIKEFIAKKIALENFCLPHFYPEPDTLNDFQIGYKIHGNTGEKITGENAGDFRESWYVICSGYSNDPFFIDMNEKNENFPVYFAWHGAGSWHPIKVSKTISEFGNQLEILKKIELSDKNVQDKI
;
A
#
# COMPACT_ATOMS: atom_id res chain seq x y z
N MET A 1 -7.63 1.46 -17.30
CA MET A 1 -8.15 0.35 -16.50
C MET A 1 -9.06 0.92 -15.45
N GLU A 2 -10.22 0.31 -15.21
CA GLU A 2 -11.12 0.73 -14.14
C GLU A 2 -10.65 0.12 -12.81
N ILE A 3 -10.54 0.97 -11.78
CA ILE A 3 -10.15 0.54 -10.44
C ILE A 3 -11.39 -0.10 -9.77
N PRO A 4 -11.30 -1.34 -9.28
CA PRO A 4 -12.36 -1.98 -8.49
C PRO A 4 -12.80 -1.15 -7.29
N ASP A 5 -14.08 -1.18 -6.97
CA ASP A 5 -14.66 -0.32 -5.94
C ASP A 5 -14.10 -0.64 -4.55
N GLU A 6 -13.77 -1.90 -4.26
CA GLU A 6 -13.17 -2.30 -2.99
C GLU A 6 -11.82 -1.61 -2.73
N ILE A 7 -11.07 -1.33 -3.81
CA ILE A 7 -9.80 -0.61 -3.74
C ILE A 7 -10.04 0.89 -3.55
N LYS A 8 -11.02 1.46 -4.27
CA LYS A 8 -11.41 2.87 -4.07
C LYS A 8 -11.91 3.12 -2.65
N GLU A 9 -12.74 2.22 -2.12
CA GLU A 9 -13.26 2.27 -0.75
C GLU A 9 -12.14 2.21 0.27
N PHE A 10 -11.19 1.28 0.11
CA PHE A 10 -10.01 1.20 0.97
C PHE A 10 -9.18 2.50 0.94
N ILE A 11 -8.85 3.00 -0.26
CA ILE A 11 -8.07 4.23 -0.44
C ILE A 11 -8.79 5.42 0.19
N ALA A 12 -10.11 5.53 0.00
CA ALA A 12 -10.91 6.63 0.54
C ALA A 12 -10.90 6.70 2.07
N LYS A 13 -10.70 5.56 2.77
CA LYS A 13 -10.60 5.54 4.25
C LYS A 13 -9.33 6.23 4.77
N LYS A 14 -8.23 6.28 3.99
CA LYS A 14 -6.94 6.91 4.34
C LYS A 14 -6.52 6.72 5.80
N ILE A 15 -6.41 5.47 6.24
CA ILE A 15 -6.07 5.15 7.63
C ILE A 15 -4.57 5.35 7.84
N ALA A 16 -4.15 6.60 8.01
CA ALA A 16 -2.75 6.96 8.23
C ALA A 16 -2.32 6.71 9.68
N LEU A 17 -1.18 6.06 9.85
CA LEU A 17 -0.53 5.73 11.13
C LEU A 17 0.78 6.52 11.25
N GLU A 18 1.23 6.77 12.47
CA GLU A 18 2.47 7.52 12.75
C GLU A 18 3.69 6.63 12.84
N ASN A 19 3.51 5.33 13.04
CA ASN A 19 4.61 4.38 13.01
C ASN A 19 5.29 4.40 11.63
N PHE A 20 6.62 4.47 11.65
CA PHE A 20 7.45 4.64 10.46
C PHE A 20 7.18 3.60 9.35
N CYS A 21 6.92 2.35 9.73
CA CYS A 21 6.75 1.23 8.81
C CYS A 21 5.28 0.93 8.47
N LEU A 22 4.33 1.67 9.05
CA LEU A 22 2.90 1.45 8.81
C LEU A 22 2.38 2.41 7.72
N PRO A 23 1.23 2.10 7.10
CA PRO A 23 0.63 2.96 6.09
C PRO A 23 0.48 4.41 6.56
N HIS A 24 0.97 5.33 5.74
CA HIS A 24 0.91 6.76 6.01
C HIS A 24 0.47 7.55 4.78
N PHE A 25 1.08 7.30 3.63
CA PHE A 25 0.75 7.98 2.38
C PHE A 25 -0.27 7.17 1.58
N TYR A 26 -1.29 7.84 1.08
CA TYR A 26 -2.35 7.26 0.26
C TYR A 26 -2.57 8.11 -1.00
N PRO A 27 -2.93 7.50 -2.13
CA PRO A 27 -3.43 8.24 -3.27
C PRO A 27 -4.82 8.82 -3.02
N GLU A 28 -5.28 9.69 -3.91
CA GLU A 28 -6.71 9.91 -4.10
C GLU A 28 -7.31 8.75 -4.92
N PRO A 29 -8.59 8.39 -4.75
CA PRO A 29 -9.22 7.30 -5.50
C PRO A 29 -9.03 7.39 -7.02
N ASP A 30 -9.05 8.61 -7.57
CA ASP A 30 -8.90 8.86 -9.01
C ASP A 30 -7.45 9.02 -9.48
N THR A 31 -6.48 9.06 -8.56
CA THR A 31 -5.05 9.29 -8.86
C THR A 31 -4.17 8.09 -8.53
N LEU A 32 -4.74 6.89 -8.42
CA LEU A 32 -3.98 5.66 -8.12
C LEU A 32 -2.85 5.42 -9.12
N ASN A 33 -3.05 5.75 -10.40
CA ASN A 33 -2.01 5.57 -11.42
C ASN A 33 -0.78 6.46 -11.17
N ASP A 34 -0.99 7.70 -10.72
CA ASP A 34 0.10 8.63 -10.43
C ASP A 34 0.91 8.16 -9.21
N PHE A 35 0.26 7.46 -8.28
CA PHE A 35 0.91 6.85 -7.12
C PHE A 35 1.84 5.68 -7.45
N GLN A 36 1.85 5.23 -8.72
CA GLN A 36 2.75 4.19 -9.19
C GLN A 36 4.10 4.74 -9.67
N ILE A 37 4.28 6.06 -9.68
CA ILE A 37 5.57 6.70 -9.96
C ILE A 37 6.58 6.27 -8.90
N GLY A 38 7.74 5.78 -9.35
CA GLY A 38 8.79 5.20 -8.50
C GLY A 38 8.69 3.69 -8.33
N TYR A 39 7.55 3.07 -8.67
CA TYR A 39 7.35 1.61 -8.59
C TYR A 39 7.19 0.97 -9.96
N LYS A 40 6.25 1.50 -10.74
CA LYS A 40 5.94 1.02 -12.10
C LYS A 40 6.49 1.94 -13.19
N ILE A 41 6.55 3.24 -12.88
CA ILE A 41 6.94 4.29 -13.82
C ILE A 41 8.16 5.02 -13.24
N HIS A 42 9.20 5.18 -14.05
CA HIS A 42 10.36 5.96 -13.66
C HIS A 42 10.00 7.46 -13.60
N GLY A 43 10.22 8.08 -12.45
CA GLY A 43 9.73 9.45 -12.19
C GLY A 43 10.34 10.54 -13.08
N ASN A 44 11.53 10.32 -13.66
CA ASN A 44 12.18 11.32 -14.52
C ASN A 44 11.97 11.08 -16.02
N THR A 45 11.84 9.82 -16.45
CA THR A 45 11.76 9.47 -17.89
C THR A 45 10.36 9.07 -18.31
N GLY A 46 9.46 8.73 -17.37
CA GLY A 46 8.14 8.19 -17.67
C GLY A 46 8.16 6.76 -18.21
N GLU A 47 9.33 6.12 -18.27
CA GLU A 47 9.47 4.76 -18.77
C GLU A 47 8.93 3.74 -17.76
N LYS A 48 8.45 2.61 -18.27
CA LYS A 48 8.06 1.48 -17.42
C LYS A 48 9.29 0.81 -16.82
N ILE A 49 9.24 0.55 -15.52
CA ILE A 49 10.30 -0.12 -14.75
C ILE A 49 9.80 -1.43 -14.09
N THR A 50 8.69 -1.96 -14.61
CA THR A 50 8.17 -3.29 -14.26
C THR A 50 8.84 -4.37 -15.09
N GLY A 51 8.87 -5.60 -14.60
CA GLY A 51 9.42 -6.75 -15.31
C GLY A 51 8.83 -8.09 -14.89
N GLU A 52 9.38 -9.16 -15.45
CA GLU A 52 8.92 -10.53 -15.23
C GLU A 52 9.92 -11.41 -14.45
N ASN A 53 11.12 -10.89 -14.17
CA ASN A 53 12.17 -11.64 -13.49
C ASN A 53 11.94 -11.66 -11.96
N ALA A 54 12.65 -12.55 -11.28
CA ALA A 54 12.67 -12.56 -9.82
C ALA A 54 13.22 -11.23 -9.30
N GLY A 55 12.50 -10.61 -8.36
CA GLY A 55 12.84 -9.28 -7.84
C GLY A 55 12.28 -8.11 -8.64
N ASP A 56 11.70 -8.32 -9.82
CA ASP A 56 11.04 -7.24 -10.58
C ASP A 56 9.69 -6.89 -9.94
N PHE A 57 9.34 -5.59 -9.97
CA PHE A 57 7.97 -5.17 -9.69
C PHE A 57 7.09 -5.58 -10.87
N ARG A 58 5.91 -6.15 -10.61
CA ARG A 58 5.04 -6.66 -11.68
C ARG A 58 4.11 -5.59 -12.21
N GLU A 59 3.79 -5.66 -13.50
CA GLU A 59 2.82 -4.75 -14.13
C GLU A 59 1.42 -4.85 -13.49
N SER A 60 1.04 -6.04 -13.02
CA SER A 60 -0.23 -6.26 -12.33
C SER A 60 -0.21 -5.79 -10.87
N TRP A 61 0.95 -5.46 -10.30
CA TRP A 61 1.04 -4.98 -8.93
C TRP A 61 0.73 -3.49 -8.86
N TYR A 62 -0.12 -3.11 -7.89
CA TYR A 62 -0.53 -1.72 -7.67
C TYR A 62 -0.36 -1.36 -6.21
N VAL A 63 0.45 -0.33 -5.97
CA VAL A 63 0.64 0.26 -4.64
C VAL A 63 -0.60 1.05 -4.25
N ILE A 64 -1.19 0.69 -3.11
CA ILE A 64 -2.45 1.28 -2.60
C ILE A 64 -2.20 2.23 -1.41
N CYS A 65 -1.07 2.08 -0.73
CA CYS A 65 -0.52 3.03 0.23
C CYS A 65 0.96 2.75 0.48
N SER A 66 1.67 3.65 1.15
CA SER A 66 3.08 3.46 1.53
C SER A 66 3.39 3.99 2.93
N GLY A 67 4.46 3.45 3.52
CA GLY A 67 5.06 4.00 4.73
C GLY A 67 5.97 5.20 4.45
N TYR A 68 6.64 5.72 5.48
CA TYR A 68 7.46 6.93 5.36
C TYR A 68 8.67 6.79 4.41
N SER A 69 9.23 5.58 4.29
CA SER A 69 10.36 5.30 3.37
C SER A 69 9.91 4.92 1.96
N ASN A 70 8.64 5.14 1.62
CA ASN A 70 8.01 4.64 0.39
C ASN A 70 8.04 3.11 0.29
N ASP A 71 8.09 2.39 1.42
CA ASP A 71 7.85 0.95 1.44
C ASP A 71 6.39 0.68 1.02
N PRO A 72 6.14 -0.03 -0.08
CA PRO A 72 4.80 -0.16 -0.63
C PRO A 72 3.99 -1.21 0.12
N PHE A 73 2.72 -0.87 0.34
CA PHE A 73 1.64 -1.83 0.50
C PHE A 73 0.88 -1.91 -0.81
N PHE A 74 0.82 -3.09 -1.40
CA PHE A 74 0.33 -3.29 -2.76
C PHE A 74 -0.52 -4.55 -2.89
N ILE A 75 -1.26 -4.62 -3.98
CA ILE A 75 -2.10 -5.74 -4.38
C ILE A 75 -1.69 -6.22 -5.77
N ASP A 76 -2.08 -7.43 -6.14
CA ASP A 76 -2.06 -7.88 -7.54
C ASP A 76 -3.46 -7.76 -8.15
N MET A 77 -3.59 -7.00 -9.24
CA MET A 77 -4.86 -6.82 -9.94
C MET A 77 -5.40 -8.10 -10.57
N ASN A 78 -4.56 -9.12 -10.75
CA ASN A 78 -4.98 -10.44 -11.22
C ASN A 78 -5.63 -11.28 -10.09
N GLU A 79 -5.47 -10.90 -8.83
CA GLU A 79 -5.99 -11.62 -7.65
C GLU A 79 -7.38 -11.12 -7.21
N LYS A 80 -8.18 -10.60 -8.16
CA LYS A 80 -9.56 -10.13 -7.88
C LYS A 80 -10.43 -11.22 -7.25
N ASN A 81 -10.30 -12.48 -7.70
CA ASN A 81 -11.06 -13.61 -7.16
C ASN A 81 -10.65 -14.01 -5.74
N GLU A 82 -9.54 -13.47 -5.24
CA GLU A 82 -9.05 -13.66 -3.87
C GLU A 82 -9.32 -12.44 -2.98
N ASN A 83 -10.13 -11.48 -3.46
CA ASN A 83 -10.45 -10.22 -2.77
C ASN A 83 -9.20 -9.38 -2.45
N PHE A 84 -8.25 -9.35 -3.39
CA PHE A 84 -7.04 -8.53 -3.34
C PHE A 84 -6.24 -8.72 -2.04
N PRO A 85 -5.52 -9.84 -1.86
CA PRO A 85 -4.54 -9.97 -0.80
C PRO A 85 -3.56 -8.80 -0.80
N VAL A 86 -3.18 -8.32 0.38
CA VAL A 86 -2.26 -7.18 0.52
C VAL A 86 -0.87 -7.70 0.83
N TYR A 87 0.09 -7.17 0.09
CA TYR A 87 1.51 -7.46 0.22
C TYR A 87 2.27 -6.21 0.65
N PHE A 88 3.35 -6.44 1.36
CA PHE A 88 4.35 -5.44 1.71
C PHE A 88 5.69 -5.84 1.09
N ALA A 89 6.53 -4.87 0.76
CA ALA A 89 7.93 -5.14 0.43
C ALA A 89 8.83 -4.01 0.97
N TRP A 90 10.04 -4.36 1.37
CA TRP A 90 11.05 -3.36 1.75
C TRP A 90 11.57 -2.64 0.50
N HIS A 91 11.55 -1.32 0.52
CA HIS A 91 12.14 -0.46 -0.49
C HIS A 91 13.67 -0.43 -0.37
N GLY A 92 14.38 -0.19 -1.48
CA GLY A 92 15.82 0.09 -1.48
C GLY A 92 16.77 -1.11 -1.66
N ALA A 93 16.27 -2.34 -1.84
CA ALA A 93 17.12 -3.54 -2.01
C ALA A 93 17.45 -3.88 -3.48
N GLY A 94 17.07 -3.03 -4.44
CA GLY A 94 17.23 -3.30 -5.88
C GLY A 94 16.38 -4.48 -6.41
N SER A 95 15.52 -5.05 -5.56
CA SER A 95 14.63 -6.17 -5.85
C SER A 95 13.44 -6.15 -4.89
N TRP A 96 12.27 -6.57 -5.37
CA TRP A 96 11.03 -6.60 -4.63
C TRP A 96 10.72 -8.02 -4.14
N HIS A 97 10.58 -8.16 -2.82
CA HIS A 97 10.26 -9.43 -2.16
C HIS A 97 8.93 -9.29 -1.40
N PRO A 98 7.80 -9.71 -2.00
CA PRO A 98 6.49 -9.55 -1.39
C PRO A 98 6.33 -10.40 -0.12
N ILE A 99 5.80 -9.78 0.92
CA ILE A 99 5.36 -10.41 2.17
C ILE A 99 3.85 -10.22 2.24
N LYS A 100 3.08 -11.32 2.22
CA LYS A 100 1.63 -11.24 2.38
C LYS A 100 1.30 -10.81 3.83
N VAL A 101 0.73 -9.62 3.99
CA VAL A 101 0.38 -9.04 5.30
C VAL A 101 -1.10 -9.21 5.63
N SER A 102 -1.94 -9.39 4.62
CA SER A 102 -3.36 -9.65 4.80
C SER A 102 -3.92 -10.52 3.68
N LYS A 103 -4.95 -11.32 3.99
CA LYS A 103 -5.57 -12.22 3.00
C LYS A 103 -6.49 -11.48 2.05
N THR A 104 -7.02 -10.32 2.47
CA THR A 104 -7.91 -9.48 1.66
C THR A 104 -7.69 -8.00 1.98
N ILE A 105 -8.03 -7.13 1.05
CA ILE A 105 -7.94 -5.68 1.25
C ILE A 105 -8.86 -5.18 2.37
N SER A 106 -10.03 -5.81 2.54
CA SER A 106 -10.96 -5.50 3.63
C SER A 106 -10.40 -5.90 4.99
N GLU A 107 -9.80 -7.09 5.10
CA GLU A 107 -9.11 -7.52 6.32
C GLU A 107 -7.95 -6.59 6.66
N PHE A 108 -7.18 -6.14 5.66
CA PHE A 108 -6.11 -5.17 5.87
C PHE A 108 -6.64 -3.85 6.43
N GLY A 109 -7.72 -3.31 5.84
CA GLY A 109 -8.39 -2.11 6.36
C GLY A 109 -8.81 -2.26 7.83
N ASN A 110 -9.41 -3.40 8.19
CA ASN A 110 -9.81 -3.68 9.58
C ASN A 110 -8.62 -3.73 10.54
N GLN A 111 -7.50 -4.34 10.12
CA GLN A 111 -6.26 -4.36 10.91
C GLN A 111 -5.74 -2.94 11.16
N LEU A 112 -5.73 -2.08 10.14
CA LEU A 112 -5.30 -0.68 10.28
C LEU A 112 -6.22 0.12 11.21
N GLU A 113 -7.54 -0.09 11.14
CA GLU A 113 -8.49 0.57 12.06
C GLU A 113 -8.23 0.17 13.52
N ILE A 114 -7.87 -1.09 13.78
CA ILE A 114 -7.49 -1.56 15.12
C ILE A 114 -6.19 -0.89 15.57
N LEU A 115 -5.16 -0.88 14.72
CA LEU A 115 -3.87 -0.23 15.02
C LEU A 115 -4.05 1.26 15.30
N LYS A 116 -4.93 1.94 14.53
CA LYS A 116 -5.20 3.36 14.74
C LYS A 116 -5.86 3.63 16.08
N LYS A 117 -6.78 2.77 16.51
CA LYS A 117 -7.41 2.86 17.85
C LYS A 117 -6.38 2.71 18.96
N ILE A 118 -5.42 1.80 18.81
CA ILE A 118 -4.33 1.60 19.77
C ILE A 118 -3.45 2.86 19.84
N GLU A 119 -2.99 3.37 18.70
CA GLU A 119 -2.17 4.61 18.63
C GLU A 119 -2.86 5.81 19.30
N LEU A 120 -4.17 5.99 19.04
CA LEU A 120 -4.96 7.05 19.67
C LEU A 120 -5.13 6.82 21.18
N SER A 121 -5.25 5.58 21.62
CA SER A 121 -5.37 5.26 23.04
C SER A 121 -4.09 5.58 23.82
N ASP A 122 -2.92 5.31 23.24
CA ASP A 122 -1.62 5.59 23.86
C ASP A 122 -1.38 7.10 24.02
N LYS A 123 -1.75 7.90 23.01
CA LYS A 123 -1.67 9.37 23.08
C LYS A 123 -2.53 9.96 24.19
N ASN A 124 -3.76 9.47 24.32
CA ASN A 124 -4.67 9.92 25.38
C ASN A 124 -4.17 9.62 26.80
N VAL A 125 -3.26 8.64 26.96
CA VAL A 125 -2.58 8.38 28.24
C VAL A 125 -1.43 9.36 28.46
N GLN A 126 -0.63 9.66 27.42
CA GLN A 126 0.49 10.59 27.51
C GLN A 126 0.05 12.03 27.79
N ASP A 127 -1.06 12.49 27.20
CA ASP A 127 -1.58 13.86 27.40
C ASP A 127 -2.16 14.11 28.81
N LYS A 128 -2.28 13.06 29.64
CA LYS A 128 -2.82 13.12 31.01
C LYS A 128 -1.76 13.08 32.11
N ILE A 129 -0.47 13.01 31.75
CA ILE A 129 0.66 12.95 32.69
C ILE A 129 1.35 14.31 32.78
#